data_AF-A0A519EK91-F1
#
_entry.id   AF-A0A519EK91-F1
#
_cell.length_a   1.000
_cell.length_b   1.000
_cell.length_c   1.000
_cell.angle_alpha   90.00
_cell.angle_beta   90.00
_cell.angle_gamma   90.00
#
_symmetry.space_group_name_H-M   'P 1'
#
loop_
_entity.id
_entity.type
_entity.pdbx_description
1 polymer ?
#
loop_
_entity_poly.entity_id
_entity_poly.type
_entity_poly.pdbx_seq_one_letter_code
_entity_poly.pdbx_strand_id
1 'polypeptide(L)' 'MTEAQATTQVKNTRTLVGRVVSDARAKTVTVLVERRAKHELYGKIVA' A
#
# COMPACT_ATOMS: atom_id res chain seq x y z
N MET A 1 -6.26 -36.18 -23.59
CA MET A 1 -5.09 -36.02 -22.69
C MET A 1 -4.27 -34.86 -23.27
N THR A 2 -4.06 -33.68 -22.71
CA THR A 2 -4.49 -32.94 -21.52
C THR A 2 -4.05 -31.50 -21.85
N GLU A 3 -4.91 -30.50 -21.72
CA GLU A 3 -4.50 -29.10 -21.86
C GLU A 3 -4.05 -28.57 -20.50
N ALA A 4 -2.78 -28.16 -20.38
CA ALA A 4 -2.25 -27.53 -19.18
C ALA A 4 -2.57 -26.03 -19.22
N GLN A 5 -3.49 -25.59 -18.38
CA GLN A 5 -3.78 -24.17 -18.19
C GLN A 5 -2.75 -23.57 -17.21
N ALA A 6 -1.93 -22.64 -17.71
CA ALA A 6 -1.04 -21.84 -16.90
C ALA A 6 -1.86 -20.80 -16.12
N THR A 7 -1.98 -20.98 -14.80
CA THR A 7 -2.60 -20.00 -13.91
C THR A 7 -1.68 -18.79 -13.74
N THR A 8 -1.95 -17.71 -14.46
CA THR A 8 -1.25 -16.43 -14.30
C THR A 8 -1.54 -15.87 -12.91
N GLN A 9 -0.56 -15.97 -12.01
CA GLN A 9 -0.69 -15.47 -10.64
C GLN A 9 -0.82 -13.95 -10.65
N VAL A 10 -1.98 -13.44 -10.23
CA VAL A 10 -2.24 -12.01 -10.12
C VAL A 10 -1.41 -11.44 -8.96
N LYS A 11 -0.36 -10.67 -9.27
CA LYS A 11 0.41 -9.93 -8.25
C LYS A 11 -0.47 -8.82 -7.68
N ASN A 12 -0.84 -8.96 -6.42
CA ASN A 12 -1.57 -7.92 -5.70
C ASN A 12 -0.62 -6.79 -5.27
N THR A 13 -0.44 -5.80 -6.15
CA THR A 13 0.38 -4.62 -5.86
C THR A 13 -0.43 -3.64 -5.00
N ARG A 14 0.07 -3.32 -3.80
CA ARG A 14 -0.59 -2.38 -2.89
C ARG A 14 -0.33 -0.94 -3.35
N THR A 15 -1.40 -0.18 -3.59
CA THR A 15 -1.37 1.25 -3.91
C THR A 15 -1.88 2.06 -2.71
N LEU A 16 -1.23 3.19 -2.41
CA LEU A 16 -1.56 4.07 -1.29
C LEU A 16 -1.66 5.52 -1.80
N VAL A 17 -2.52 6.32 -1.16
CA VAL A 17 -2.70 7.74 -1.45
C VAL A 17 -2.22 8.56 -0.25
N GLY A 18 -1.50 9.65 -0.49
CA GLY A 18 -0.94 10.48 0.57
C GLY A 18 -0.52 11.87 0.09
N ARG A 19 -0.02 12.70 1.00
CA ARG A 19 0.45 14.07 0.72
C ARG A 19 1.96 14.10 0.53
N VAL A 20 2.44 14.82 -0.48
CA VAL A 20 3.89 15.05 -0.68
C VAL A 20 4.41 15.97 0.42
N VAL A 21 5.46 15.55 1.14
CA VAL A 21 6.11 16.32 2.20
C VAL A 21 7.45 16.90 1.75
N SER A 22 8.14 16.22 0.84
CA SER A 22 9.43 16.69 0.32
C SER A 22 9.68 16.19 -1.09
N ASP A 23 10.21 17.08 -1.93
CA ASP A 23 10.63 16.87 -3.31
C ASP A 23 12.11 17.24 -3.54
N ALA A 24 12.87 17.51 -2.49
CA ALA A 24 14.24 18.04 -2.57
C ALA A 24 15.27 17.06 -3.19
N ARG A 25 14.87 15.82 -3.48
CA ARG A 25 15.77 14.75 -3.92
C ARG A 25 15.58 14.47 -5.41
N ALA A 26 16.68 14.24 -6.13
CA ALA A 26 16.62 13.98 -7.57
C ALA A 26 15.77 12.73 -7.89
N LYS A 27 14.69 12.93 -8.67
CA LYS A 27 13.76 11.89 -9.16
C LYS A 27 13.03 11.08 -8.07
N THR A 28 12.92 11.58 -6.84
CA THR A 28 12.24 10.89 -5.74
C THR A 28 11.48 11.87 -4.86
N VAL A 29 10.32 11.45 -4.35
CA VAL A 29 9.46 12.27 -3.47
C VAL A 29 9.11 11.49 -2.21
N THR A 30 9.02 12.19 -1.08
CA THR A 30 8.58 11.61 0.20
C THR A 30 7.11 11.93 0.43
N VAL A 31 6.30 10.92 0.71
CA VAL A 31 4.83 11.04 0.83
C VAL A 31 4.39 10.60 2.23
N LEU A 32 3.65 11.46 2.93
CA LEU A 32 2.93 11.13 4.16
C LEU A 32 1.67 10.35 3.81
N VAL A 33 1.54 9.13 4.35
CA VAL A 33 0.34 8.30 4.22
C VAL A 33 -0.37 8.25 5.56
N GLU A 34 -1.49 8.95 5.67
CA GLU A 34 -2.35 8.89 6.85
C GLU A 34 -3.14 7.58 6.82
N ARG A 35 -2.99 6.76 7.87
CA ARG A 35 -3.70 5.48 8.00
C ARG A 35 -4.39 5.42 9.35
N ARG A 36 -5.67 5.11 9.33
CA ARG A 36 -6.43 4.86 10.56
C ARG A 36 -6.34 3.38 10.90
N ALA A 37 -5.75 3.05 12.03
CA ALA A 37 -5.66 1.68 12.54
C ALA A 37 -6.42 1.56 13.87
N LYS A 38 -7.04 0.40 14.10
CA LYS A 38 -7.62 0.11 15.43
C LYS A 38 -6.48 -0.20 16.39
N HIS A 39 -6.50 0.43 17.55
CA HIS A 39 -5.59 0.06 18.63
C HIS A 39 -5.95 -1.34 19.16
N GLU A 40 -4.97 -2.22 19.28
CA GLU A 40 -5.16 -3.66 19.56
C GLU A 40 -5.92 -3.92 20.87
N LEU A 41 -5.67 -3.12 21.91
CA LEU A 41 -6.24 -3.34 23.26
C LEU A 41 -7.59 -2.65 23.50
N TYR A 42 -7.85 -1.52 22.85
CA TYR A 42 -9.01 -0.67 23.17
C TYR A 42 -9.97 -0.49 21.99
N GLY A 43 -9.62 -1.01 20.81
CA GLY A 43 -10.46 -0.94 19.60
C GLY A 43 -10.71 0.47 19.06
N LYS A 44 -10.23 1.52 19.73
CA LYS A 44 -10.38 2.91 19.29
C LYS A 44 -9.56 3.14 18.02
N ILE A 45 -10.16 3.82 17.05
CA ILE A 45 -9.51 4.16 15.79
C ILE A 45 -8.56 5.33 16.06
N VAL A 46 -7.27 5.06 15.93
CA VAL A 46 -6.20 6.07 16.04
C VAL A 46 -5.75 6.43 14.62
N ALA A 47 -5.59 7.73 14.38
CA ALA A 47 -5.10 8.30 13.13
C ALA A 47 -3.58 8.52 13.19
#